data_AF-A0A7V3ZW17-F1
#
_entry.id   AF-A0A7V3ZW17-F1
#
_cell.length_a   1.000
_cell.length_b   1.000
_cell.length_c   1.000
_cell.angle_alpha   90.00
_cell.angle_beta   90.00
_cell.angle_gamma   90.00
#
_symmetry.space_group_name_H-M   'P 1'
#
loop_
_entity.id
_entity.type
_entity.pdbx_description
1 polymer ?
#
loop_
_entity_poly.entity_id
_entity_poly.type
_entity_poly.pdbx_seq_one_letter_code
_entity_poly.pdbx_strand_id
1 'polypeptide(L)'
;MEKEIINFFVEKEILPFISKKGKIYFKGKGLKKLTTAEREKIKIKLSALKEKDFKDLREEIASQIKKNSNFLPIKNWVKEERPRELLLKKGEKALSLAKLLAIILRTGKKGESAEDLAKKLLNRYGSLSGLDQATVLELSKIEGIGIAKACSIKAALELGKRLLEEKAERKRKLKSPKEVVEYVNEKLSPYLFNAKKEFFSVIFLDIKNKVIDTLELSKGSINASIVDVKEIISEAAKRMASSIILVHNHPSGETQPSEEDINLTLRIVKACEICGIKVLDHIIVGRDKDSYTSFLKLGIIK
;
A
#
# COMPACT_ATOMS: atom_id res chain seq x y z
N MET A 1 -25.53 -30.29 38.32
CA MET A 1 -24.10 -30.65 38.43
C MET A 1 -23.44 -30.84 37.06
N GLU A 2 -23.95 -31.73 36.19
CA GLU A 2 -23.32 -32.03 34.89
C GLU A 2 -23.35 -30.85 33.88
N LYS A 3 -24.48 -30.13 33.78
CA LYS A 3 -24.60 -28.92 32.93
C LYS A 3 -23.63 -27.79 33.32
N GLU A 4 -23.41 -27.56 34.62
CA GLU A 4 -22.46 -26.54 35.09
C GLU A 4 -21.03 -26.89 34.72
N ILE A 5 -20.68 -28.17 34.80
CA ILE A 5 -19.36 -28.67 34.41
C ILE A 5 -19.15 -28.49 32.91
N ILE A 6 -20.14 -28.87 32.09
CA ILE A 6 -20.10 -28.66 30.63
C ILE A 6 -19.94 -27.17 30.31
N ASN A 7 -20.77 -26.30 30.89
CA ASN A 7 -20.69 -24.85 30.65
C ASN A 7 -19.32 -24.28 31.00
N PHE A 8 -18.73 -24.70 32.14
CA PHE A 8 -17.38 -24.29 32.51
C PHE A 8 -16.35 -24.71 31.47
N PHE A 9 -16.40 -25.96 31.00
CA PHE A 9 -15.45 -26.46 30.00
C PHE A 9 -15.63 -25.77 28.64
N VAL A 10 -16.86 -25.45 28.27
CA VAL A 10 -17.20 -24.70 27.05
C VAL A 10 -16.68 -23.27 27.13
N GLU A 11 -16.95 -22.55 28.23
CA GLU A 11 -16.51 -21.17 28.45
C GLU A 11 -14.97 -21.07 28.45
N LYS A 12 -14.30 -22.02 29.08
CA LYS A 12 -12.84 -22.06 29.16
C LYS A 12 -12.18 -22.73 27.94
N GLU A 13 -12.94 -23.15 26.93
CA GLU A 13 -12.45 -23.87 25.74
C GLU A 13 -11.44 -24.99 26.06
N ILE A 14 -11.77 -25.83 27.06
CA ILE A 14 -10.93 -26.93 27.51
C ILE A 14 -11.70 -28.25 27.53
N LEU A 15 -10.98 -29.34 27.28
CA LEU A 15 -11.52 -30.69 27.21
C LEU A 15 -10.90 -31.56 28.30
N PRO A 16 -11.71 -32.31 29.07
CA PRO A 16 -11.23 -33.27 30.05
C PRO A 16 -10.83 -34.59 29.40
N PHE A 17 -9.81 -35.23 29.96
CA PHE A 17 -9.31 -36.55 29.60
C PHE A 17 -8.95 -37.33 30.85
N ILE A 18 -9.02 -38.66 30.76
CA ILE A 18 -8.53 -39.57 31.77
C ILE A 18 -7.45 -40.47 31.15
N SER A 19 -6.36 -40.69 31.87
CA SER A 19 -5.30 -41.61 31.42
C SER A 19 -5.69 -43.07 31.71
N LYS A 20 -4.99 -44.02 31.08
CA LYS A 20 -5.11 -45.45 31.40
C LYS A 20 -4.87 -45.80 32.88
N LYS A 21 -4.17 -44.92 33.62
CA LYS A 21 -3.91 -45.03 35.07
C LYS A 21 -4.94 -44.27 35.92
N GLY A 22 -6.05 -43.82 35.35
CA GLY A 22 -7.10 -43.05 36.05
C GLY A 22 -6.76 -41.58 36.32
N LYS A 23 -5.64 -41.06 35.80
CA LYS A 23 -5.23 -39.67 36.05
C LYS A 23 -5.98 -38.71 35.13
N ILE A 24 -6.72 -37.78 35.71
CA ILE A 24 -7.46 -36.74 34.97
C ILE A 24 -6.51 -35.61 34.55
N TYR A 25 -6.57 -35.22 33.27
CA TYR A 25 -5.84 -34.09 32.70
C TYR A 25 -6.68 -33.33 31.68
N PHE A 26 -6.26 -32.10 31.35
CA PHE A 26 -7.02 -31.20 30.48
C PHE A 26 -6.20 -30.80 29.25
N LYS A 27 -6.86 -30.58 28.12
CA LYS A 27 -6.25 -29.98 26.90
C LYS A 27 -7.17 -28.90 26.34
N GLY A 28 -6.61 -27.81 25.82
CA GLY A 28 -7.41 -26.74 25.18
C GLY A 28 -6.74 -25.36 25.23
N LYS A 29 -7.29 -24.40 24.49
CA LYS A 29 -6.72 -23.05 24.34
C LYS A 29 -6.78 -22.25 25.65
N GLY A 30 -7.83 -22.42 26.44
CA GLY A 30 -7.99 -21.72 27.72
C GLY A 30 -7.26 -22.38 28.90
N LEU A 31 -6.46 -23.43 28.68
CA LEU A 31 -5.74 -24.11 29.77
C LEU A 31 -4.80 -23.18 30.56
N LYS A 32 -4.20 -22.19 29.88
CA LYS A 32 -3.35 -21.16 30.51
C LYS A 32 -4.13 -20.21 31.42
N LYS A 33 -5.46 -20.15 31.29
CA LYS A 33 -6.34 -19.27 32.04
C LYS A 33 -6.94 -19.94 33.29
N LEU A 34 -6.72 -21.24 33.49
CA LEU A 34 -7.19 -21.94 34.69
C LEU A 34 -6.19 -21.78 35.84
N THR A 35 -6.71 -21.35 36.98
CA THR A 35 -6.01 -21.37 38.27
C THR A 35 -5.83 -22.80 38.78
N THR A 36 -4.86 -23.00 39.67
CA THR A 36 -4.62 -24.31 40.32
C THR A 36 -5.84 -24.77 41.13
N ALA A 37 -6.52 -23.85 41.82
CA ALA A 37 -7.71 -24.15 42.59
C ALA A 37 -8.90 -24.63 41.73
N GLU A 38 -9.13 -24.00 40.57
CA GLU A 38 -10.15 -24.45 39.62
C GLU A 38 -9.87 -25.85 39.08
N ARG A 39 -8.59 -26.15 38.78
CA ARG A 39 -8.18 -27.48 38.28
C ARG A 39 -8.46 -28.57 39.30
N GLU A 40 -8.10 -28.35 40.56
CA GLU A 40 -8.32 -29.35 41.62
C GLU A 40 -9.81 -29.52 41.93
N LYS A 41 -10.56 -28.42 42.05
CA LYS A 41 -12.02 -28.46 42.27
C LYS A 41 -12.74 -29.28 41.19
N ILE A 42 -12.31 -29.18 39.93
CA ILE A 42 -12.94 -29.86 38.81
C ILE A 42 -12.49 -31.32 38.70
N LYS A 43 -11.22 -31.63 38.99
CA LYS A 43 -10.77 -33.02 39.09
C LYS A 43 -11.56 -33.79 40.14
N ILE A 44 -11.87 -33.17 41.28
CA ILE A 44 -12.71 -33.76 42.33
C ILE A 44 -14.12 -34.04 41.79
N LYS A 45 -14.73 -33.10 41.06
CA LYS A 45 -16.05 -33.30 40.45
C LYS A 45 -16.07 -34.40 39.37
N LEU A 46 -14.95 -34.64 38.70
CA LEU A 46 -14.83 -35.60 37.60
C LEU A 46 -14.30 -36.98 38.04
N SER A 47 -13.84 -37.15 39.28
CA SER A 47 -13.20 -38.39 39.76
C SER A 47 -14.13 -39.59 39.80
N ALA A 48 -15.44 -39.36 39.86
CA ALA A 48 -16.46 -40.41 39.88
C ALA A 48 -16.86 -40.93 38.48
N LEU A 49 -16.36 -40.33 37.40
CA LEU A 49 -16.72 -40.67 36.03
C LEU A 49 -15.78 -41.74 35.43
N LYS A 50 -16.32 -42.61 34.57
CA LYS A 50 -15.57 -43.66 33.86
C LYS A 50 -15.07 -43.17 32.51
N GLU A 51 -14.14 -43.90 31.89
CA GLU A 51 -13.54 -43.53 30.60
C GLU A 51 -14.56 -43.33 29.47
N LYS A 52 -15.64 -44.12 29.45
CA LYS A 52 -16.77 -43.95 28.52
C LYS A 52 -17.46 -42.59 28.73
N ASP A 53 -17.76 -42.23 29.97
CA ASP A 53 -18.42 -40.96 30.32
C ASP A 53 -17.53 -39.76 29.93
N PHE A 54 -16.21 -39.85 30.10
CA PHE A 54 -15.27 -38.82 29.63
C PHE A 54 -15.29 -38.64 28.11
N LYS A 55 -15.49 -39.72 27.34
CA LYS A 55 -15.61 -39.64 25.89
C LYS A 55 -16.87 -38.88 25.49
N ASP A 56 -18.02 -39.27 26.06
CA ASP A 56 -19.32 -38.67 25.76
C ASP A 56 -19.36 -37.20 26.20
N LEU A 57 -18.85 -36.90 27.40
CA LEU A 57 -18.69 -35.55 27.93
C LEU A 57 -17.81 -34.68 27.02
N ARG A 58 -16.71 -35.22 26.51
CA ARG A 58 -15.80 -34.50 25.60
C ARG A 58 -16.45 -34.23 24.25
N GLU A 59 -17.21 -35.16 23.71
CA GLU A 59 -17.93 -34.98 22.45
C GLU A 59 -19.00 -33.89 22.57
N GLU A 60 -19.74 -33.87 23.69
CA GLU A 60 -20.73 -32.82 23.99
C GLU A 60 -20.09 -31.44 24.16
N ILE A 61 -19.03 -31.33 24.97
CA ILE A 61 -18.29 -30.07 25.16
C ILE A 61 -17.71 -29.59 23.81
N ALA A 62 -17.12 -30.48 23.01
CA ALA A 62 -16.57 -30.11 21.71
C ALA A 62 -17.66 -29.62 20.73
N SER A 63 -18.84 -30.22 20.77
CA SER A 63 -20.02 -29.78 20.00
C SER A 63 -20.48 -28.37 20.41
N GLN A 64 -20.57 -28.12 21.72
CA GLN A 64 -20.98 -26.81 22.25
C GLN A 64 -19.93 -25.71 22.04
N ILE A 65 -18.64 -26.00 22.22
CA ILE A 65 -17.55 -25.06 21.87
C ILE A 65 -17.64 -24.68 20.40
N LYS A 66 -17.91 -25.65 19.52
CA LYS A 66 -18.07 -25.40 18.08
C LYS A 66 -19.29 -24.54 17.77
N LYS A 67 -20.40 -24.72 18.49
CA LYS A 67 -21.60 -23.86 18.39
C LYS A 67 -21.35 -22.44 18.92
N ASN A 68 -20.56 -22.29 20.00
CA ASN A 68 -20.22 -20.98 20.58
C ASN A 68 -19.09 -20.26 19.83
N SER A 69 -18.33 -20.96 18.98
CA SER A 69 -17.35 -20.31 18.13
C SER A 69 -18.08 -19.53 17.04
N ASN A 70 -17.95 -18.20 17.03
CA ASN A 70 -18.39 -17.31 15.94
C ASN A 70 -17.65 -17.57 14.60
N PHE A 71 -16.99 -18.72 14.47
CA PHE A 71 -16.30 -19.11 13.26
C PHE A 71 -17.31 -19.52 12.19
N LEU A 72 -17.55 -18.62 11.26
CA LEU A 72 -18.28 -18.89 10.04
C LEU A 72 -17.28 -18.99 8.88
N PRO A 73 -17.17 -20.14 8.18
CA PRO A 73 -16.37 -20.22 6.96
C PRO A 73 -16.84 -19.18 5.95
N ILE A 74 -15.92 -18.55 5.22
CA ILE A 74 -16.23 -17.50 4.22
C ILE A 74 -17.31 -17.95 3.23
N LYS A 75 -17.30 -19.22 2.81
CA LYS A 75 -18.32 -19.79 1.90
C LYS A 75 -19.75 -19.76 2.45
N ASN A 76 -19.93 -19.55 3.76
CA ASN A 76 -21.22 -19.45 4.42
C ASN A 76 -21.58 -18.00 4.79
N TRP A 77 -20.73 -17.01 4.47
CA TRP A 77 -21.06 -15.59 4.66
C TRP A 77 -22.11 -15.15 3.64
N VAL A 78 -22.75 -14.02 3.92
CA VAL A 78 -23.54 -13.27 2.93
C VAL A 78 -22.67 -13.09 1.68
N LYS A 79 -23.22 -13.43 0.51
CA LYS A 79 -22.44 -13.56 -0.73
C LYS A 79 -21.70 -12.26 -1.06
N GLU A 80 -22.33 -11.12 -0.81
CA GLU A 80 -21.83 -9.77 -1.03
C GLU A 80 -20.66 -9.40 -0.11
N GLU A 81 -20.48 -10.09 1.01
CA GLU A 81 -19.40 -9.82 1.95
C GLU A 81 -18.16 -10.71 1.71
N ARG A 82 -18.30 -11.77 0.94
CA ARG A 82 -17.19 -12.68 0.64
C ARG A 82 -16.13 -11.95 -0.19
N PRO A 83 -14.83 -12.10 0.12
CA PRO A 83 -13.79 -11.28 -0.51
C PRO A 83 -13.79 -11.33 -2.04
N ARG A 84 -13.95 -12.50 -2.66
CA ARG A 84 -13.89 -12.63 -4.14
C ARG A 84 -15.13 -12.05 -4.81
N GLU A 85 -16.30 -12.31 -4.25
CA GLU A 85 -17.57 -11.80 -4.74
C GLU A 85 -17.67 -10.28 -4.57
N LEU A 86 -17.16 -9.75 -3.46
CA LEU A 86 -17.04 -8.31 -3.23
C LEU A 86 -16.07 -7.66 -4.23
N LEU A 87 -14.93 -8.31 -4.52
CA LEU A 87 -13.97 -7.85 -5.53
C LEU A 87 -14.64 -7.76 -6.91
N LEU A 88 -15.37 -8.80 -7.32
CA LEU A 88 -16.08 -8.83 -8.60
C LEU A 88 -17.17 -7.77 -8.70
N LYS A 89 -17.91 -7.51 -7.61
CA LYS A 89 -19.06 -6.60 -7.62
C LYS A 89 -18.69 -5.13 -7.42
N LYS A 90 -17.69 -4.83 -6.60
CA LYS A 90 -17.36 -3.46 -6.17
C LYS A 90 -15.92 -3.02 -6.45
N GLY A 91 -15.09 -3.90 -7.03
CA GLY A 91 -13.67 -3.63 -7.31
C GLY A 91 -12.76 -3.70 -6.09
N GLU A 92 -11.45 -3.64 -6.32
CA GLU A 92 -10.40 -3.80 -5.32
C GLU A 92 -10.41 -2.73 -4.23
N LYS A 93 -10.85 -1.50 -4.56
CA LYS A 93 -10.91 -0.37 -3.61
C LYS A 93 -11.96 -0.57 -2.51
N ALA A 94 -12.94 -1.44 -2.71
CA ALA A 94 -13.96 -1.73 -1.71
C ALA A 94 -13.51 -2.73 -0.64
N LEU A 95 -12.37 -3.39 -0.83
CA LEU A 95 -11.87 -4.41 0.08
C LEU A 95 -10.96 -3.78 1.13
N SER A 96 -11.12 -4.24 2.37
CA SER A 96 -10.11 -3.98 3.39
C SER A 96 -8.81 -4.74 3.04
N LEU A 97 -7.70 -4.28 3.62
CA LEU A 97 -6.41 -4.95 3.45
C LEU A 97 -6.45 -6.43 3.88
N ALA A 98 -7.21 -6.73 4.96
CA ALA A 98 -7.42 -8.10 5.40
C ALA A 98 -8.17 -8.95 4.36
N LYS A 99 -9.15 -8.39 3.65
CA LYS A 99 -9.88 -9.09 2.59
C LYS A 99 -9.03 -9.32 1.35
N LEU A 100 -8.18 -8.36 0.97
CA LEU A 100 -7.21 -8.55 -0.12
C LEU A 100 -6.24 -9.69 0.20
N LEU A 101 -5.66 -9.68 1.41
CA LEU A 101 -4.80 -10.76 1.87
C LEU A 101 -5.54 -12.11 1.97
N ALA A 102 -6.81 -12.12 2.40
CA ALA A 102 -7.62 -13.33 2.46
C ALA A 102 -7.74 -14.01 1.08
N ILE A 103 -7.87 -13.23 0.00
CA ILE A 103 -7.90 -13.76 -1.36
C ILE A 103 -6.58 -14.44 -1.72
N ILE A 104 -5.44 -13.82 -1.41
CA ILE A 104 -4.09 -14.37 -1.64
C ILE A 104 -3.86 -15.64 -0.81
N LEU A 105 -4.32 -15.67 0.43
CA LEU A 105 -4.22 -16.82 1.32
C LEU A 105 -5.10 -18.00 0.90
N ARG A 106 -6.19 -17.73 0.16
CA ARG A 106 -7.22 -18.65 -0.36
C ARG A 106 -8.03 -19.39 0.69
N THR A 107 -7.38 -19.95 1.72
CA THR A 107 -7.98 -20.78 2.75
C THR A 107 -7.52 -20.38 4.15
N GLY A 108 -8.42 -20.59 5.12
CA GLY A 108 -8.12 -20.41 6.54
C GLY A 108 -7.36 -21.60 7.13
N LYS A 109 -7.51 -21.80 8.44
CA LYS A 109 -7.20 -23.05 9.13
C LYS A 109 -8.42 -23.52 9.92
N LYS A 110 -8.33 -24.66 10.60
CA LYS A 110 -9.45 -25.14 11.42
C LYS A 110 -9.82 -24.08 12.49
N GLY A 111 -11.05 -23.59 12.42
CA GLY A 111 -11.60 -22.59 13.34
C GLY A 111 -11.21 -21.14 13.06
N GLU A 112 -10.53 -20.84 11.95
CA GLU A 112 -10.17 -19.46 11.55
C GLU A 112 -10.27 -19.29 10.04
N SER A 113 -10.90 -18.22 9.57
CA SER A 113 -11.05 -17.94 8.14
C SER A 113 -9.75 -17.40 7.54
N ALA A 114 -9.69 -17.30 6.21
CA ALA A 114 -8.56 -16.66 5.54
C ALA A 114 -8.46 -15.16 5.93
N GLU A 115 -9.58 -14.50 6.21
CA GLU A 115 -9.59 -13.11 6.68
C GLU A 115 -9.09 -12.99 8.12
N ASP A 116 -9.40 -13.95 8.99
CA ASP A 116 -8.88 -13.97 10.37
C ASP A 116 -7.36 -14.14 10.39
N LEU A 117 -6.85 -15.03 9.54
CA LEU A 117 -5.41 -15.20 9.35
C LEU A 117 -4.75 -13.92 8.81
N ALA A 118 -5.40 -13.23 7.87
CA ALA A 118 -4.92 -11.95 7.36
C ALA A 118 -4.90 -10.85 8.45
N LYS A 119 -5.93 -10.76 9.30
CA LYS A 119 -5.96 -9.85 10.45
C LYS A 119 -4.82 -10.13 11.42
N LYS A 120 -4.51 -11.40 11.70
CA LYS A 120 -3.37 -11.79 12.55
C LYS A 120 -2.02 -11.35 11.97
N LEU A 121 -1.84 -11.51 10.66
CA LEU A 121 -0.65 -11.02 9.95
C LEU A 121 -0.52 -9.50 10.12
N LEU A 122 -1.58 -8.75 9.83
CA LEU A 122 -1.58 -7.29 9.95
C LEU A 122 -1.37 -6.81 11.38
N ASN A 123 -1.97 -7.46 12.38
CA ASN A 123 -1.77 -7.12 13.78
C ASN A 123 -0.34 -7.40 14.26
N ARG A 124 0.31 -8.44 13.72
CA ARG A 124 1.69 -8.80 14.10
C ARG A 124 2.74 -7.91 13.44
N TYR A 125 2.55 -7.55 12.18
CA TYR A 125 3.55 -6.84 11.38
C TYR A 125 3.21 -5.35 11.14
N GLY A 126 2.02 -4.90 11.58
CA GLY A 126 1.56 -3.51 11.57
C GLY A 126 1.18 -2.95 10.20
N SER A 127 1.91 -3.30 9.15
CA SER A 127 1.74 -2.73 7.81
C SER A 127 2.16 -3.70 6.70
N LEU A 128 1.85 -3.35 5.43
CA LEU A 128 2.39 -4.06 4.26
C LEU A 128 3.92 -4.02 4.21
N SER A 129 4.53 -2.91 4.64
CA SER A 129 5.99 -2.79 4.72
C SER A 129 6.58 -3.78 5.74
N GLY A 130 5.95 -3.90 6.91
CA GLY A 130 6.35 -4.90 7.90
C GLY A 130 6.20 -6.35 7.40
N LEU A 131 5.18 -6.63 6.58
CA LEU A 131 5.04 -7.93 5.91
C LEU A 131 6.10 -8.18 4.83
N ASP A 132 6.54 -7.15 4.13
CA ASP A 132 7.61 -7.28 3.14
C ASP A 132 8.99 -7.48 3.79
N GLN A 133 9.25 -6.82 4.92
CA GLN A 133 10.52 -7.00 5.63
C GLN A 133 10.64 -8.40 6.26
N ALA A 134 9.53 -9.02 6.62
CA ALA A 134 9.52 -10.36 7.18
C ALA A 134 9.95 -11.42 6.17
N THR A 135 10.80 -12.34 6.62
CA THR A 135 11.20 -13.52 5.86
C THR A 135 10.06 -14.54 5.76
N VAL A 136 10.14 -15.43 4.76
CA VAL A 136 9.18 -16.55 4.60
C VAL A 136 9.10 -17.39 5.88
N LEU A 137 10.24 -17.63 6.55
CA LEU A 137 10.29 -18.41 7.78
C LEU A 137 9.64 -17.68 8.96
N GLU A 138 9.80 -16.37 9.07
CA GLU A 138 9.15 -15.57 10.11
C GLU A 138 7.63 -15.52 9.92
N LEU A 139 7.16 -15.29 8.69
CA LEU A 139 5.74 -15.35 8.36
C LEU A 139 5.16 -16.73 8.69
N SER A 140 5.93 -17.79 8.44
CA SER A 140 5.53 -19.18 8.70
C SER A 140 5.42 -19.54 10.19
N LYS A 141 5.88 -18.67 11.10
CA LYS A 141 5.68 -18.85 12.56
C LYS A 141 4.24 -18.57 12.99
N ILE A 142 3.40 -17.97 12.15
CA ILE A 142 1.97 -17.79 12.44
C ILE A 142 1.23 -19.09 12.15
N GLU A 143 0.57 -19.64 13.17
CA GLU A 143 -0.21 -20.87 13.03
C GLU A 143 -1.31 -20.72 11.97
N GLY A 144 -1.25 -21.53 10.91
CA GLY A 144 -2.15 -21.45 9.76
C GLY A 144 -1.56 -20.77 8.52
N ILE A 145 -0.37 -20.16 8.65
CA ILE A 145 0.46 -19.65 7.57
C ILE A 145 1.65 -20.61 7.42
N GLY A 146 1.53 -21.62 6.56
CA GLY A 146 2.66 -22.46 6.19
C GLY A 146 3.52 -21.81 5.10
N ILE A 147 4.62 -22.47 4.74
CA ILE A 147 5.57 -22.01 3.70
C ILE A 147 4.84 -21.59 2.42
N ALA A 148 3.87 -22.37 1.94
CA ALA A 148 3.12 -22.04 0.72
C ALA A 148 2.37 -20.70 0.80
N LYS A 149 1.73 -20.39 1.94
CA LYS A 149 1.01 -19.13 2.16
C LYS A 149 1.97 -17.95 2.39
N ALA A 150 3.10 -18.19 3.05
CA ALA A 150 4.15 -17.19 3.20
C ALA A 150 4.76 -16.83 1.84
N CYS A 151 5.07 -17.82 0.99
CA CYS A 151 5.54 -17.60 -0.37
C CYS A 151 4.52 -16.84 -1.22
N SER A 152 3.22 -17.15 -1.11
CA SER A 152 2.20 -16.44 -1.89
C SER A 152 2.09 -14.96 -1.52
N ILE A 153 2.23 -14.61 -0.22
CA ILE A 153 2.30 -13.22 0.23
C ILE A 153 3.54 -12.54 -0.36
N LYS A 154 4.72 -13.16 -0.24
CA LYS A 154 5.97 -12.59 -0.75
C LYS A 154 5.96 -12.38 -2.26
N ALA A 155 5.41 -13.33 -3.01
CA ALA A 155 5.23 -13.21 -4.45
C ALA A 155 4.29 -12.05 -4.82
N ALA A 156 3.16 -11.90 -4.10
CA ALA A 156 2.22 -10.80 -4.35
C ALA A 156 2.84 -9.42 -4.09
N LEU A 157 3.62 -9.27 -3.01
CA LEU A 157 4.32 -8.03 -2.68
C LEU A 157 5.40 -7.70 -3.72
N GLU A 158 6.17 -8.69 -4.15
CA GLU A 158 7.19 -8.54 -5.19
C GLU A 158 6.60 -8.13 -6.53
N LEU A 159 5.48 -8.73 -6.95
CA LEU A 159 4.75 -8.31 -8.15
C LEU A 159 4.31 -6.84 -8.06
N GLY A 160 3.84 -6.41 -6.88
CA GLY A 160 3.53 -5.01 -6.62
C GLY A 160 4.73 -4.09 -6.79
N LYS A 161 5.90 -4.47 -6.28
CA LYS A 161 7.16 -3.71 -6.44
C LYS A 161 7.59 -3.62 -7.89
N ARG A 162 7.59 -4.74 -8.62
CA ARG A 162 7.93 -4.76 -10.06
C ARG A 162 6.98 -3.93 -10.90
N LEU A 163 5.69 -3.93 -10.60
CA LEU A 163 4.72 -3.07 -11.28
C LEU A 163 5.03 -1.57 -11.06
N LEU A 164 5.46 -1.20 -9.85
CA LEU A 164 5.89 0.17 -9.56
C LEU A 164 7.20 0.51 -10.26
N GLU A 165 8.14 -0.42 -10.32
CA GLU A 165 9.39 -0.29 -11.07
C GLU A 165 9.13 -0.13 -12.56
N GLU A 166 8.28 -0.95 -13.18
CA GLU A 166 7.88 -0.81 -14.60
C GLU A 166 7.25 0.56 -14.87
N LYS A 167 6.38 1.04 -13.97
CA LYS A 167 5.83 2.40 -14.07
C LYS A 167 6.92 3.47 -13.98
N ALA A 168 7.94 3.26 -13.14
CA ALA A 168 9.09 4.15 -13.01
C ALA A 168 10.11 4.02 -14.17
N GLU A 169 10.18 2.87 -14.83
CA GLU A 169 10.97 2.65 -16.05
C GLU A 169 10.31 3.29 -17.27
N ARG A 170 8.97 3.28 -17.33
CA ARG A 170 8.20 4.04 -18.32
C ARG A 170 8.31 5.56 -18.15
N LYS A 171 8.82 6.07 -17.03
CA LYS A 171 9.10 7.50 -16.88
C LYS A 171 10.21 7.89 -17.85
N ARG A 172 9.88 8.74 -18.82
CA ARG A 172 10.83 9.27 -19.82
C ARG A 172 11.99 9.94 -19.07
N LYS A 173 13.21 9.52 -19.38
CA LYS A 173 14.42 10.22 -18.92
C LYS A 173 14.69 11.38 -19.89
N LEU A 174 14.94 12.56 -19.35
CA LEU A 174 15.30 13.75 -20.14
C LEU A 174 16.78 14.03 -19.94
N LYS A 175 17.56 13.89 -21.01
CA LYS A 175 19.02 14.05 -21.02
C LYS A 175 19.50 15.26 -21.81
N SER A 176 18.64 15.85 -22.63
CA SER A 176 18.99 16.99 -23.48
C SER A 176 17.79 17.92 -23.68
N PRO A 177 18.01 19.21 -24.00
CA PRO A 177 16.92 20.13 -24.32
C PRO A 177 16.00 19.61 -25.43
N LYS A 178 16.57 18.90 -26.43
CA LYS A 178 15.79 18.27 -27.50
C LYS A 178 14.80 17.23 -26.96
N GLU A 179 15.23 16.36 -26.04
CA GLU A 179 14.33 15.38 -25.42
C GLU A 179 13.23 16.04 -24.58
N VAL A 180 13.52 17.19 -23.96
CA VAL A 180 12.50 17.98 -23.25
C VAL A 180 11.47 18.52 -24.22
N VAL A 181 11.92 19.11 -25.33
CA VAL A 181 11.03 19.64 -26.37
C VAL A 181 10.19 18.54 -26.99
N GLU A 182 10.76 17.37 -27.29
CA GLU A 182 10.00 16.20 -27.74
C GLU A 182 8.97 15.74 -26.70
N TYR A 183 9.34 15.70 -25.41
CA TYR A 183 8.41 15.37 -24.32
C TYR A 183 7.25 16.36 -24.22
N VAL A 184 7.56 17.67 -24.25
CA VAL A 184 6.59 18.76 -24.25
C VAL A 184 5.67 18.65 -25.47
N ASN A 185 6.24 18.43 -26.66
CA ASN A 185 5.47 18.23 -27.89
C ASN A 185 4.52 17.04 -27.80
N GLU A 186 4.93 15.90 -27.21
CA GLU A 186 4.07 14.73 -27.06
C GLU A 186 2.97 14.92 -26.00
N LYS A 187 3.32 15.47 -24.84
CA LYS A 187 2.41 15.59 -23.68
C LYS A 187 1.50 16.81 -23.74
N LEU A 188 1.98 17.90 -24.33
CA LEU A 188 1.33 19.21 -24.39
C LEU A 188 0.94 19.58 -25.83
N SER A 189 0.97 18.61 -26.77
CA SER A 189 0.61 18.77 -28.20
C SER A 189 -0.68 19.53 -28.49
N PRO A 190 -1.78 19.41 -27.71
CA PRO A 190 -2.99 20.19 -27.96
C PRO A 190 -2.82 21.71 -27.81
N TYR A 191 -1.78 22.15 -27.09
CA TYR A 191 -1.53 23.57 -26.76
C TYR A 191 -0.59 24.25 -27.74
N LEU A 192 0.43 23.54 -28.24
CA LEU A 192 1.33 24.04 -29.29
C LEU A 192 0.62 24.25 -30.62
N PHE A 193 -0.36 23.39 -30.95
CA PHE A 193 -1.21 23.57 -32.14
C PHE A 193 -2.16 24.77 -32.03
N ASN A 194 -2.40 25.26 -30.80
CA ASN A 194 -3.25 26.41 -30.49
C ASN A 194 -2.39 27.54 -29.87
N ALA A 195 -1.26 27.85 -30.53
CA ALA A 195 -0.19 28.81 -30.17
C ALA A 195 -0.64 30.26 -29.86
N LYS A 196 -1.94 30.52 -29.74
CA LYS A 196 -2.50 31.82 -29.35
C LYS A 196 -2.51 32.05 -27.84
N LYS A 197 -2.27 31.03 -27.01
CA LYS A 197 -2.20 31.17 -25.54
C LYS A 197 -0.79 30.89 -25.04
N GLU A 198 -0.33 31.77 -24.17
CA GLU A 198 0.87 31.58 -23.37
C GLU A 198 0.62 30.50 -22.30
N PHE A 199 1.58 29.60 -22.12
CA PHE A 199 1.64 28.64 -21.03
C PHE A 199 3.00 28.70 -20.36
N PHE A 200 3.01 28.41 -19.07
CA PHE A 200 4.22 28.17 -18.30
C PHE A 200 4.06 26.83 -17.59
N SER A 201 5.04 25.95 -17.72
CA SER A 201 5.02 24.59 -17.19
C SER A 201 6.31 24.24 -16.46
N VAL A 202 6.17 23.38 -15.46
CA VAL A 202 7.28 22.85 -14.67
C VAL A 202 7.28 21.34 -14.79
N ILE A 203 8.38 20.78 -15.27
CA ILE A 203 8.63 19.34 -15.34
C ILE A 203 9.42 18.95 -14.10
N PHE A 204 8.86 18.07 -13.28
CA PHE A 204 9.51 17.57 -12.07
C PHE A 204 10.28 16.30 -12.37
N LEU A 205 11.53 16.22 -11.90
CA LEU A 205 12.44 15.14 -12.20
C LEU A 205 12.96 14.46 -10.92
N ASP A 206 13.17 13.15 -11.02
CA ASP A 206 13.87 12.38 -9.99
C ASP A 206 15.39 12.50 -10.11
N ILE A 207 16.12 11.91 -9.16
CA ILE A 207 17.60 11.95 -9.09
C ILE A 207 18.31 11.36 -10.32
N LYS A 208 17.57 10.63 -11.18
CA LYS A 208 18.06 10.03 -12.43
C LYS A 208 17.58 10.81 -13.66
N ASN A 209 17.04 12.02 -13.48
CA ASN A 209 16.41 12.88 -14.49
C ASN A 209 15.23 12.22 -15.20
N LYS A 210 14.45 11.38 -14.51
CA LYS A 210 13.21 10.83 -15.05
C LYS A 210 12.02 11.70 -14.65
N VAL A 211 11.09 11.90 -15.58
CA VAL A 211 9.89 12.70 -15.34
C VAL A 211 9.00 12.06 -14.27
N ILE A 212 8.85 12.74 -13.14
CA ILE A 212 7.91 12.40 -12.07
C ILE A 212 6.50 12.84 -12.47
N ASP A 213 6.38 14.10 -12.87
CA ASP A 213 5.11 14.75 -13.21
C ASP A 213 5.36 16.04 -14.00
N THR A 214 4.29 16.69 -14.49
CA THR A 214 4.34 18.00 -15.14
C THR A 214 3.17 18.85 -14.66
N LEU A 215 3.47 20.08 -14.22
CA LEU A 215 2.47 21.06 -13.78
C LEU A 215 2.42 22.21 -14.77
N GLU A 216 1.21 22.56 -15.20
CA GLU A 216 0.94 23.75 -16.02
C GLU A 216 0.41 24.86 -15.10
N LEU A 217 1.14 25.98 -15.00
CA LEU A 217 0.85 27.09 -14.08
C LEU A 217 0.01 28.21 -14.69
N SER A 218 -0.08 28.30 -16.03
CA SER A 218 -0.79 29.38 -16.71
C SER A 218 -1.65 28.85 -17.87
N LYS A 219 -2.95 29.21 -17.85
CA LYS A 219 -3.86 29.12 -19.00
C LYS A 219 -4.53 30.47 -19.25
N GLY A 220 -3.91 31.30 -20.10
CA GLY A 220 -4.58 32.42 -20.77
C GLY A 220 -4.16 33.82 -20.32
N SER A 221 -3.91 34.66 -21.33
CA SER A 221 -3.65 36.10 -21.32
C SER A 221 -2.68 36.64 -20.25
N ILE A 222 -1.39 36.47 -20.57
CA ILE A 222 -0.24 37.36 -20.33
C ILE A 222 -0.40 38.33 -19.16
N ASN A 223 0.16 37.92 -18.03
CA ASN A 223 1.16 38.73 -17.34
C ASN A 223 2.14 37.78 -16.65
N ALA A 224 3.44 38.00 -16.82
CA ALA A 224 4.53 37.32 -16.09
C ALA A 224 4.40 37.41 -14.55
N SER A 225 3.38 38.11 -14.05
CA SER A 225 3.00 38.31 -12.65
C SER A 225 2.28 37.11 -12.00
N ILE A 226 1.93 36.04 -12.74
CA ILE A 226 1.10 34.94 -12.21
C ILE A 226 1.92 33.69 -11.80
N VAL A 227 3.18 33.56 -12.22
CA VAL A 227 4.01 32.41 -11.81
C VAL A 227 4.50 32.60 -10.37
N ASP A 228 3.84 31.95 -9.42
CA ASP A 228 4.25 31.98 -8.02
C ASP A 228 5.39 30.97 -7.75
N VAL A 229 6.57 31.50 -7.44
CA VAL A 229 7.74 30.71 -7.06
C VAL A 229 7.45 29.81 -5.85
N LYS A 230 6.58 30.26 -4.92
CA LYS A 230 6.17 29.44 -3.76
C LYS A 230 5.39 28.21 -4.19
N GLU A 231 4.55 28.34 -5.21
CA GLU A 231 3.81 27.20 -5.77
C GLU A 231 4.78 26.21 -6.39
N ILE A 232 5.74 26.67 -7.20
CA ILE A 232 6.78 25.81 -7.81
C ILE A 232 7.51 24.99 -6.74
N ILE A 233 7.97 25.65 -5.68
CA ILE A 233 8.72 24.98 -4.59
C ILE A 233 7.81 24.01 -3.84
N SER A 234 6.60 24.43 -3.49
CA SER A 234 5.62 23.59 -2.80
C SER A 234 5.29 22.32 -3.60
N GLU A 235 5.06 22.47 -4.90
CA GLU A 235 4.72 21.37 -5.79
C GLU A 235 5.91 20.46 -6.07
N ALA A 236 7.14 21.00 -6.14
CA ALA A 236 8.37 20.23 -6.22
C ALA A 236 8.60 19.40 -4.96
N ALA A 237 8.40 20.00 -3.78
CA ALA A 237 8.55 19.33 -2.48
C ALA A 237 7.51 18.22 -2.29
N LYS A 238 6.24 18.48 -2.61
CA LYS A 238 5.15 17.47 -2.57
C LYS A 238 5.46 16.26 -3.44
N ARG A 239 6.13 16.46 -4.58
CA ARG A 239 6.52 15.41 -5.53
C ARG A 239 7.86 14.76 -5.22
N MET A 240 8.57 15.23 -4.19
CA MET A 240 9.94 14.82 -3.87
C MET A 240 10.87 14.94 -5.10
N ALA A 241 10.71 16.03 -5.86
CA ALA A 241 11.54 16.29 -7.03
C ALA A 241 12.96 16.67 -6.59
N SER A 242 13.98 16.02 -7.17
CA SER A 242 15.37 16.44 -6.97
C SER A 242 15.75 17.62 -7.86
N SER A 243 15.04 17.76 -8.97
CA SER A 243 15.30 18.81 -9.95
C SER A 243 14.07 19.13 -10.78
N ILE A 244 14.07 20.30 -11.42
CA ILE A 244 13.00 20.77 -12.29
C ILE A 244 13.55 21.30 -13.62
N ILE A 245 12.70 21.28 -14.65
CA ILE A 245 12.91 22.01 -15.90
C ILE A 245 11.72 22.93 -16.12
N LEU A 246 11.99 24.19 -16.40
CA LEU A 246 10.99 25.20 -16.72
C LEU A 246 10.75 25.21 -18.22
N VAL A 247 9.50 25.37 -18.64
CA VAL A 247 9.13 25.46 -20.06
C VAL A 247 8.03 26.49 -20.24
N HIS A 248 8.21 27.40 -21.19
CA HIS A 248 7.14 28.30 -21.63
C HIS A 248 7.18 28.53 -23.13
N ASN A 249 6.12 29.14 -23.65
CA ASN A 249 6.06 29.60 -25.03
C ASN A 249 5.71 31.09 -25.06
N HIS A 250 6.13 31.78 -26.12
CA HIS A 250 5.61 33.10 -26.43
C HIS A 250 4.50 32.98 -27.48
N PRO A 251 3.38 33.72 -27.37
CA PRO A 251 2.34 33.73 -28.40
C PRO A 251 2.83 34.19 -29.78
N SER A 252 3.90 35.01 -29.81
CA SER A 252 4.58 35.40 -31.06
C SER A 252 5.18 34.19 -31.77
N GLY A 253 5.59 33.16 -31.04
CA GLY A 253 6.35 32.02 -31.55
C GLY A 253 7.86 32.23 -31.57
N GLU A 254 8.33 33.40 -31.15
CA GLU A 254 9.74 33.68 -30.95
C GLU A 254 10.25 32.95 -29.71
N THR A 255 11.53 32.59 -29.71
CA THR A 255 12.16 31.82 -28.63
C THR A 255 13.20 32.63 -27.88
N GLN A 256 13.33 33.92 -28.20
CA GLN A 256 14.31 34.78 -27.56
C GLN A 256 13.80 35.20 -26.18
N PRO A 257 14.57 34.99 -25.09
CA PRO A 257 14.11 35.33 -23.75
C PRO A 257 13.97 36.83 -23.57
N SER A 258 12.90 37.26 -22.89
CA SER A 258 12.79 38.64 -22.42
C SER A 258 13.60 38.87 -21.13
N GLU A 259 13.77 40.13 -20.72
CA GLU A 259 14.39 40.44 -19.42
C GLU A 259 13.55 39.89 -18.25
N GLU A 260 12.22 39.88 -18.37
CA GLU A 260 11.31 39.30 -17.39
C GLU A 260 11.52 37.79 -17.26
N ASP A 261 11.68 37.08 -18.38
CA ASP A 261 11.96 35.64 -18.38
C ASP A 261 13.27 35.35 -17.62
N ILE A 262 14.32 36.11 -17.91
CA ILE A 262 15.63 36.00 -17.24
C ILE A 262 15.50 36.25 -15.75
N ASN A 263 14.86 37.35 -15.36
CA ASN A 263 14.68 37.72 -13.95
C ASN A 263 13.83 36.69 -13.18
N LEU A 264 12.75 36.19 -13.78
CA LEU A 264 11.91 35.15 -13.19
C LEU A 264 12.71 33.85 -12.99
N THR A 265 13.45 33.43 -14.01
CA THR A 265 14.28 32.22 -13.97
C THR A 265 15.30 32.30 -12.85
N LEU A 266 16.04 33.40 -12.76
CA LEU A 266 17.06 33.59 -11.73
C LEU A 266 16.47 33.60 -10.31
N ARG A 267 15.24 34.13 -10.13
CA ARG A 267 14.51 34.05 -8.85
C ARG A 267 14.14 32.62 -8.51
N ILE A 268 13.64 31.84 -9.47
CA ILE A 268 13.30 30.43 -9.27
C ILE A 268 14.55 29.63 -8.92
N VAL A 269 15.66 29.81 -9.65
CA VAL A 269 16.94 29.14 -9.41
C VAL A 269 17.40 29.36 -7.97
N LYS A 270 17.47 30.61 -7.51
CA LYS A 270 17.88 30.95 -6.13
C LYS A 270 16.98 30.29 -5.09
N ALA A 271 15.67 30.29 -5.31
CA ALA A 271 14.73 29.74 -4.35
C ALA A 271 14.78 28.20 -4.31
N CYS A 272 14.92 27.55 -5.47
CA CYS A 272 15.13 26.11 -5.57
C CYS A 272 16.46 25.68 -4.95
N GLU A 273 17.53 26.44 -5.13
CA GLU A 273 18.85 26.18 -4.53
C GLU A 273 18.78 26.12 -3.00
N ILE A 274 18.08 27.07 -2.36
CA ILE A 274 17.85 27.08 -0.91
C ILE A 274 17.11 25.82 -0.45
N CYS A 275 16.18 25.31 -1.27
CA CYS A 275 15.40 24.10 -0.98
C CYS A 275 16.10 22.80 -1.40
N GLY A 276 17.32 22.84 -1.93
CA GLY A 276 18.04 21.66 -2.41
C GLY A 276 17.47 21.04 -3.69
N ILE A 277 16.74 21.83 -4.49
CA ILE A 277 16.17 21.44 -5.79
C ILE A 277 16.99 22.09 -6.90
N LYS A 278 17.45 21.32 -7.89
CA LYS A 278 18.21 21.88 -9.03
C LYS A 278 17.28 22.33 -10.14
N VAL A 279 17.51 23.51 -10.71
CA VAL A 279 16.87 23.91 -11.98
C VAL A 279 17.83 23.49 -13.10
N LEU A 280 17.48 22.47 -13.88
CA LEU A 280 18.39 21.92 -14.89
C LEU A 280 18.38 22.72 -16.19
N ASP A 281 17.21 23.25 -16.56
CA ASP A 281 17.09 24.11 -17.73
C ASP A 281 15.84 25.00 -17.63
N HIS A 282 15.81 26.03 -18.46
CA HIS A 282 14.59 26.75 -18.83
C HIS A 282 14.51 26.82 -20.35
N ILE A 283 13.44 26.28 -20.91
CA ILE A 283 13.29 26.12 -22.36
C ILE A 283 12.12 26.96 -22.86
N ILE A 284 12.40 27.86 -23.78
CA ILE A 284 11.37 28.59 -24.54
C ILE A 284 11.08 27.82 -25.81
N VAL A 285 9.84 27.37 -25.99
CA VAL A 285 9.41 26.65 -27.19
C VAL A 285 8.71 27.59 -28.18
N GLY A 286 9.10 27.49 -29.45
CA GLY A 286 8.53 28.26 -30.57
C GLY A 286 7.41 27.50 -31.28
N ARG A 287 6.97 28.02 -32.43
CA ARG A 287 5.90 27.40 -33.24
C ARG A 287 6.30 26.05 -33.84
N ASP A 288 7.55 25.95 -34.28
CA ASP A 288 8.07 24.73 -34.90
C ASP A 288 8.76 23.85 -33.86
N LYS A 289 8.70 22.53 -34.06
CA LYS A 289 9.28 21.55 -33.12
C LYS A 289 10.79 21.73 -32.92
N ASP A 290 11.48 22.28 -33.92
CA ASP A 290 12.91 22.53 -33.88
C ASP A 290 13.26 23.96 -33.40
N SER A 291 12.26 24.82 -33.23
CA SER A 291 12.43 26.18 -32.73
C SER A 291 12.33 26.20 -31.21
N TYR A 292 13.48 26.24 -30.53
CA TYR A 292 13.54 26.39 -29.09
C TYR A 292 14.83 27.06 -28.64
N THR A 293 14.80 27.68 -27.46
CA THR A 293 15.96 28.24 -26.79
C THR A 293 16.12 27.59 -25.42
N SER A 294 17.35 27.26 -25.05
CA SER A 294 17.71 26.71 -23.74
C SER A 294 18.56 27.73 -22.98
N PHE A 295 18.14 28.08 -21.77
CA PHE A 295 18.87 29.02 -20.91
C PHE A 295 20.22 28.44 -20.51
N LEU A 296 20.30 27.12 -20.33
CA LEU A 296 21.56 26.43 -20.09
C LEU A 296 22.53 26.60 -21.27
N LYS A 297 22.06 26.42 -22.51
CA LYS A 297 22.89 26.62 -23.72
C LYS A 297 23.32 28.07 -23.91
N LEU A 298 22.47 29.02 -23.52
CA LEU A 298 22.79 30.46 -23.56
C LEU A 298 23.72 30.89 -22.40
N GLY A 299 24.01 30.02 -21.43
CA GLY A 299 24.85 30.34 -20.27
C GLY A 299 24.18 31.25 -19.24
N ILE A 300 22.85 31.38 -19.27
CA ILE A 300 22.07 32.19 -18.32
C ILE A 300 21.96 31.49 -16.96
N ILE A 301 21.91 30.16 -16.97
CA ILE A 301 21.90 29.29 -15.78
C ILE A 301 23.09 28.32 -15.84
N LYS A 302 23.54 27.86 -14.68
CA LYS A 302 24.75 27.03 -14.50
C LYS A 302 24.42 25.65 -13.98
#